data_AF-A0A5J9VAA9-F1
#
_entry.id   AF-A0A5J9VAA9-F1
#
_cell.length_a   1.000
_cell.length_b   1.000
_cell.length_c   1.000
_cell.angle_alpha   90.00
_cell.angle_beta   90.00
_cell.angle_gamma   90.00
#
_symmetry.space_group_name_H-M   'P 1'
#
loop_
_entity.id
_entity.type
_entity.pdbx_description
1 polymer ?
#
loop_
_entity_poly.entity_id
_entity_poly.type
_entity_poly.pdbx_seq_one_letter_code
_entity_poly.pdbx_strand_id
1 'polypeptide(L)'
;EHAELLIYADAITDKADIVDEAITFFRANVFFKNFHVKSPADKLLIYLTFYINIALKRLEGCRTLAVGTKAIINLGLEKVPVPGEPGFPFPGLFTLPQSQEEAEMLRNYLKQIREEMSGRLLSCAYRANGFPNKWWLAFAKRKFMNIVIL
;
A
#
# COMPACT_ATOMS: atom_id res chain seq x y z
N GLU A 1 27.17 -17.63 -14.52
CA GLU A 1 26.17 -16.74 -15.16
C GLU A 1 24.72 -17.19 -15.06
N HIS A 2 24.18 -18.10 -15.89
CA HIS A 2 22.73 -18.42 -15.83
C HIS A 2 22.27 -19.06 -14.51
N ALA A 3 23.09 -19.93 -13.92
CA ALA A 3 22.81 -20.52 -12.61
C ALA A 3 22.96 -19.52 -11.46
N GLU A 4 23.91 -18.58 -11.55
CA GLU A 4 24.05 -17.48 -10.57
C GLU A 4 22.88 -16.51 -10.65
N LEU A 5 22.39 -16.20 -11.85
CA LEU A 5 21.20 -15.38 -12.06
C LEU A 5 19.95 -16.06 -11.49
N LEU A 6 19.83 -17.37 -11.60
CA LEU A 6 18.74 -18.14 -10.99
C LEU A 6 18.86 -18.19 -9.47
N ILE A 7 20.07 -18.37 -8.92
CA ILE A 7 20.30 -18.31 -7.47
C ILE A 7 20.02 -16.91 -6.91
N TYR A 8 20.38 -15.85 -7.65
CA TYR A 8 20.11 -14.47 -7.25
C TYR A 8 18.61 -14.14 -7.35
N ALA A 9 17.94 -14.62 -8.38
CA ALA A 9 16.49 -14.51 -8.51
C ALA A 9 15.77 -15.28 -7.38
N ASP A 10 16.13 -16.54 -7.13
CA ASP A 10 15.58 -17.37 -6.05
C ASP A 10 15.82 -16.74 -4.66
N ALA A 11 17.00 -16.18 -4.41
CA ALA A 11 17.31 -15.47 -3.17
C ALA A 11 16.59 -14.11 -3.02
N ILE A 12 16.17 -13.48 -4.12
CA ILE A 12 15.26 -12.32 -4.10
C ILE A 12 13.83 -12.79 -3.77
N THR A 13 13.38 -13.91 -4.34
CA THR A 13 12.06 -14.49 -4.04
C THR A 13 11.91 -14.93 -2.58
N ASP A 14 12.97 -15.45 -1.96
CA ASP A 14 12.96 -15.88 -0.55
C ASP A 14 12.97 -14.70 0.45
N LYS A 15 13.11 -13.46 -0.05
CA LYS A 15 13.02 -12.21 0.73
C LYS A 15 11.82 -11.34 0.40
N ALA A 16 11.05 -11.69 -0.63
CA ALA A 16 9.91 -10.90 -1.06
C ALA A 16 8.74 -11.11 -0.08
N ASP A 17 8.26 -10.03 0.52
CA ASP A 17 7.12 -10.07 1.44
C ASP A 17 5.84 -9.51 0.78
N ILE A 18 4.74 -9.49 1.54
CA ILE A 18 3.43 -9.02 1.07
C ILE A 18 3.44 -7.54 0.62
N VAL A 19 4.38 -6.73 1.12
CA VAL A 19 4.54 -5.32 0.71
C VAL A 19 5.14 -5.27 -0.70
N ASP A 20 6.17 -6.08 -0.96
CA ASP A 20 6.77 -6.19 -2.29
C ASP A 20 5.77 -6.74 -3.30
N GLU A 21 4.97 -7.73 -2.91
CA GLU A 21 3.90 -8.30 -3.72
C GLU A 21 2.85 -7.23 -4.09
N ALA A 22 2.40 -6.45 -3.10
CA ALA A 22 1.44 -5.38 -3.32
C ALA A 22 1.95 -4.29 -4.26
N ILE A 23 3.22 -3.87 -4.12
CA ILE A 23 3.86 -2.91 -5.03
C ILE A 23 3.96 -3.49 -6.45
N THR A 24 4.40 -4.75 -6.55
CA THR A 24 4.59 -5.45 -7.82
C THR A 24 3.29 -5.55 -8.61
N PHE A 25 2.20 -5.95 -7.96
CA PHE A 25 0.90 -6.12 -8.62
C PHE A 25 0.04 -4.85 -8.67
N PHE A 26 0.41 -3.76 -7.98
CA PHE A 26 -0.41 -2.55 -7.87
C PHE A 26 -0.92 -2.04 -9.21
N ARG A 27 -0.04 -1.90 -10.21
CA ARG A 27 -0.40 -1.31 -11.51
C ARG A 27 -1.46 -2.13 -12.26
N ALA A 28 -1.51 -3.44 -12.06
CA ALA A 28 -2.58 -4.28 -12.59
C ALA A 28 -3.82 -4.20 -11.68
N ASN A 29 -3.62 -4.36 -10.37
CA ASN A 29 -4.70 -4.48 -9.40
C ASN A 29 -5.57 -3.22 -9.27
N VAL A 30 -4.97 -2.04 -9.44
CA VAL A 30 -5.68 -0.76 -9.32
C VAL A 30 -6.83 -0.60 -10.33
N PHE A 31 -6.86 -1.38 -11.41
CA PHE A 31 -7.94 -1.36 -12.41
C PHE A 31 -9.13 -2.27 -12.07
N PHE A 32 -8.95 -3.26 -11.20
CA PHE A 32 -10.02 -4.18 -10.86
C PHE A 32 -11.00 -3.54 -9.87
N LYS A 33 -12.29 -3.80 -10.11
CA LYS A 33 -13.39 -3.37 -9.24
C LYS A 33 -13.81 -4.45 -8.25
N ASN A 34 -13.63 -5.71 -8.63
CA ASN A 34 -14.05 -6.88 -7.86
C ASN A 34 -12.83 -7.80 -7.68
N PHE A 35 -12.69 -8.35 -6.49
CA PHE A 35 -11.66 -9.32 -6.15
C PHE A 35 -12.31 -10.59 -5.61
N HIS A 36 -11.85 -11.75 -6.07
CA HIS A 36 -12.29 -13.02 -5.53
C HIS A 36 -11.39 -13.40 -4.34
N VAL A 37 -11.84 -13.08 -3.14
CA VAL A 37 -11.09 -13.28 -1.89
C VAL A 37 -11.12 -14.76 -1.51
N LYS A 38 -9.97 -15.44 -1.57
CA LYS A 38 -9.83 -16.87 -1.23
C LYS A 38 -9.17 -17.07 0.14
N SER A 39 -8.41 -16.09 0.60
CA SER A 39 -7.56 -16.19 1.78
C SER A 39 -7.50 -14.88 2.57
N PRO A 40 -7.05 -14.91 3.84
CA PRO A 40 -6.73 -13.70 4.59
C PRO A 40 -5.64 -12.84 3.93
N ALA A 41 -4.68 -13.47 3.23
CA ALA A 41 -3.62 -12.76 2.51
C ALA A 41 -4.19 -11.88 1.39
N ASP A 42 -5.22 -12.35 0.67
CA ASP A 42 -5.91 -11.54 -0.36
C ASP A 42 -6.52 -10.26 0.24
N LYS A 43 -7.07 -10.35 1.46
CA LYS A 43 -7.63 -9.17 2.15
C LYS A 43 -6.53 -8.16 2.45
N LEU A 44 -5.37 -8.62 2.91
CA LEU A 44 -4.22 -7.75 3.17
C LEU A 44 -3.69 -7.13 1.87
N LEU A 45 -3.61 -7.89 0.78
CA LEU A 45 -3.19 -7.41 -0.52
C LEU A 45 -4.14 -6.31 -1.06
N ILE A 46 -5.46 -6.50 -0.90
CA ILE A 46 -6.48 -5.48 -1.23
C ILE A 46 -6.26 -4.22 -0.38
N TYR A 47 -6.04 -4.38 0.93
CA TYR A 47 -5.77 -3.26 1.82
C TYR A 47 -4.52 -2.46 1.42
N LEU A 48 -3.43 -3.16 1.11
CA LEU A 48 -2.17 -2.53 0.69
C LEU A 48 -2.31 -1.85 -0.67
N THR A 49 -3.00 -2.48 -1.62
CA THR A 49 -3.30 -1.88 -2.93
C THR A 49 -4.08 -0.57 -2.78
N PHE A 50 -5.06 -0.55 -1.88
CA PHE A 50 -5.79 0.67 -1.53
C PHE A 50 -4.90 1.71 -0.87
N TYR A 51 -4.06 1.31 0.08
CA TYR A 51 -3.15 2.23 0.74
C TYR A 51 -2.14 2.87 -0.24
N ILE A 52 -1.60 2.11 -1.19
CA ILE A 52 -0.78 2.66 -2.28
C ILE A 52 -1.56 3.73 -3.05
N ASN A 53 -2.85 3.50 -3.33
CA ASN A 53 -3.68 4.48 -4.04
C ASN A 53 -3.83 5.80 -3.24
N ILE A 54 -4.06 5.73 -1.92
CA ILE A 54 -4.06 6.92 -1.04
C ILE A 54 -2.70 7.60 -1.00
N ALA A 55 -1.62 6.84 -0.83
CA ALA A 55 -0.28 7.38 -0.72
C ALA A 55 0.14 8.10 -2.02
N LEU A 56 -0.16 7.52 -3.19
CA LEU A 56 0.07 8.18 -4.48
C LEU A 56 -0.78 9.44 -4.64
N LYS A 57 -2.02 9.43 -4.12
CA LYS A 57 -2.87 10.63 -4.09
C LYS A 57 -2.28 11.72 -3.20
N ARG A 58 -1.74 11.37 -2.03
CA ARG A 58 -1.05 12.30 -1.12
C ARG A 58 0.22 12.88 -1.74
N LEU A 59 0.94 12.06 -2.52
CA LEU A 59 2.13 12.48 -3.27
C LEU A 59 1.78 13.30 -4.53
N GLU A 60 0.51 13.37 -4.93
CA GLU A 60 0.08 14.14 -6.10
C GLU A 60 0.39 15.63 -5.88
N GLY A 61 1.36 16.14 -6.64
CA GLY A 61 1.80 17.54 -6.54
C GLY A 61 3.04 17.78 -5.69
N CYS A 62 3.53 16.77 -4.95
CA CYS A 62 4.82 16.84 -4.28
C CYS A 62 5.95 16.83 -5.33
N ARG A 63 6.65 17.97 -5.51
CA ARG A 63 7.63 18.15 -6.59
C ARG A 63 9.02 17.63 -6.29
N THR A 64 9.34 17.36 -5.02
CA THR A 64 10.65 16.90 -4.57
C THR A 64 10.50 15.75 -3.59
N LEU A 65 11.52 14.88 -3.54
CA LEU A 65 11.56 13.78 -2.59
C LEU A 65 11.35 14.25 -1.14
N ALA A 66 11.99 15.34 -0.72
CA ALA A 66 11.86 15.85 0.65
C ALA A 66 10.40 16.23 1.00
N VAL A 67 9.69 16.90 0.09
CA VAL A 67 8.26 17.24 0.28
C VAL A 67 7.41 15.96 0.30
N GLY A 68 7.69 15.02 -0.60
CA GLY A 68 7.03 13.72 -0.64
C GLY A 68 7.20 12.90 0.64
N THR A 69 8.43 12.80 1.14
CA THR A 69 8.76 12.10 2.39
C THR A 69 7.99 12.69 3.55
N LYS A 70 7.96 14.02 3.70
CA LYS A 70 7.16 14.68 4.74
C LYS A 70 5.67 14.38 4.60
N ALA A 71 5.13 14.43 3.38
CA ALA A 71 3.72 14.16 3.14
C ALA A 71 3.31 12.71 3.47
N ILE A 72 4.21 11.76 3.20
CA ILE A 72 4.03 10.34 3.50
C ILE A 72 4.18 10.04 4.99
N ILE A 73 5.17 10.62 5.68
CA ILE A 73 5.29 10.51 7.14
C ILE A 73 4.01 11.01 7.82
N ASN A 74 3.50 12.18 7.40
CA ASN A 74 2.26 12.72 7.93
C ASN A 74 1.06 11.79 7.69
N LEU A 75 0.99 11.12 6.54
CA LEU A 75 -0.04 10.12 6.26
C LEU A 75 0.06 8.91 7.20
N GLY A 76 1.27 8.49 7.58
CA GLY A 76 1.48 7.41 8.55
C GLY A 76 1.03 7.77 9.97
N LEU A 77 1.14 9.05 10.35
CA LEU A 77 0.73 9.55 11.67
C LEU A 77 -0.79 9.70 11.83
N GLU A 78 -1.54 9.69 10.73
CA GLU A 78 -3.01 9.77 10.77
C GLU A 78 -3.61 8.55 11.47
N LYS A 79 -4.75 8.74 12.15
CA LYS A 79 -5.46 7.63 12.79
C LYS A 79 -5.86 6.61 11.73
N VAL A 80 -5.33 5.40 11.84
CA VAL A 80 -5.65 4.27 10.96
C VAL A 80 -6.98 3.65 11.38
N PRO A 81 -8.10 3.77 10.63
CA PRO A 81 -9.35 3.11 11.00
C PRO A 81 -9.23 1.58 10.83
N VAL A 82 -9.98 0.85 11.65
CA VAL A 82 -10.10 -0.63 11.58
C VAL A 82 -11.55 -1.03 11.24
N PRO A 83 -11.82 -2.30 10.84
CA PRO A 83 -13.17 -2.74 10.50
C PRO A 83 -14.19 -2.39 11.58
N GLY A 84 -15.32 -1.80 11.18
CA GLY A 84 -16.38 -1.34 12.10
C GLY A 84 -16.28 0.12 12.52
N GLU A 85 -15.14 0.78 12.29
CA GLU A 85 -14.99 2.20 12.59
C GLU A 85 -15.37 3.12 11.42
N PRO A 86 -15.82 4.35 11.71
CA PRO A 86 -15.98 5.38 10.69
C PRO A 86 -14.69 5.60 9.89
N GLY A 87 -14.81 5.65 8.57
CA GLY A 87 -13.68 5.83 7.66
C GLY A 87 -12.97 4.54 7.22
N PHE A 88 -13.35 3.37 7.75
CA PHE A 88 -12.85 2.11 7.19
C PHE A 88 -13.48 1.86 5.81
N PRO A 89 -12.68 1.66 4.75
CA PRO A 89 -13.16 1.79 3.37
C PRO A 89 -13.79 0.52 2.78
N PHE A 90 -13.75 -0.61 3.50
CA PHE A 90 -14.16 -1.92 2.98
C PHE A 90 -15.33 -2.54 3.77
N PRO A 91 -16.57 -2.17 3.46
CA PRO A 91 -17.73 -2.73 4.16
C PRO A 91 -17.84 -4.24 3.89
N GLY A 92 -18.00 -5.03 4.95
CA GLY A 92 -18.25 -6.48 4.88
C GLY A 92 -17.07 -7.36 4.41
N LEU A 93 -15.96 -6.77 3.96
CA LEU A 93 -14.81 -7.52 3.47
C LEU A 93 -13.95 -8.10 4.61
N PHE A 94 -13.80 -7.33 5.68
CA PHE A 94 -12.99 -7.69 6.84
C PHE A 94 -13.87 -8.12 8.00
N THR A 95 -13.36 -9.06 8.78
CA THR A 95 -13.99 -9.48 10.04
C THR A 95 -13.91 -8.33 11.03
N LEU A 96 -15.00 -8.09 11.77
CA LEU A 96 -15.03 -7.12 12.85
C LEU A 96 -14.19 -7.64 14.03
N PRO A 97 -13.33 -6.81 14.64
CA PRO A 97 -12.66 -7.20 15.88
C PRO A 97 -13.69 -7.46 16.99
N GLN A 98 -13.46 -8.49 17.79
CA GLN A 98 -14.36 -8.95 18.85
C GLN A 98 -14.21 -8.15 20.15
N SER A 99 -13.08 -7.47 20.33
CA SER A 99 -12.80 -6.65 21.50
C SER A 99 -12.03 -5.37 21.12
N GLN A 100 -11.96 -4.44 22.07
CA GLN A 100 -11.17 -3.21 21.89
C GLN A 100 -9.67 -3.51 21.80
N GLU A 101 -9.20 -4.52 22.53
CA GLU A 101 -7.82 -4.99 22.49
C GLU A 101 -7.45 -5.57 21.12
N GLU A 102 -8.32 -6.40 20.53
CA GLU A 102 -8.12 -6.92 19.17
C GLU A 102 -8.13 -5.79 18.14
N ALA A 103 -9.05 -4.83 18.29
CA ALA A 103 -9.11 -3.66 17.42
C ALA A 103 -7.80 -2.84 17.46
N GLU A 104 -7.22 -2.63 18.65
CA GLU A 104 -5.96 -1.89 18.78
C GLU A 104 -4.74 -2.70 18.31
N MET A 105 -4.74 -4.03 18.52
CA MET A 105 -3.72 -4.91 17.96
C MET A 105 -3.71 -4.83 16.43
N LEU A 106 -4.89 -4.96 15.79
CA LEU A 106 -5.02 -4.81 14.34
C LEU A 106 -4.60 -3.42 13.89
N ARG A 107 -4.99 -2.36 14.61
CA ARG A 107 -4.60 -0.99 14.28
C ARG A 107 -3.08 -0.82 14.27
N ASN A 108 -2.40 -1.35 15.27
CA ASN A 108 -0.94 -1.26 15.37
C ASN A 108 -0.24 -2.07 14.28
N TYR A 109 -0.76 -3.25 13.95
CA TYR A 109 -0.29 -4.01 12.79
C TYR A 109 -0.44 -3.22 11.48
N LEU A 110 -1.62 -2.61 11.27
CA LEU A 110 -1.87 -1.80 10.08
C LEU A 110 -1.03 -0.51 10.02
N LYS A 111 -0.69 0.10 11.16
CA LYS A 111 0.28 1.21 11.21
C LYS A 111 1.66 0.76 10.73
N GLN A 112 2.17 -0.33 11.30
CA GLN A 112 3.49 -0.85 10.97
C GLN A 112 3.61 -1.18 9.47
N ILE A 113 2.63 -1.87 8.90
CA ILE A 113 2.70 -2.25 7.48
C ILE A 113 2.55 -1.04 6.54
N ARG A 114 1.83 0.01 6.97
CA ARG A 114 1.75 1.29 6.22
C ARG A 114 3.08 2.03 6.22
N GLU A 115 3.82 2.02 7.33
CA GLU A 115 5.15 2.63 7.43
C GLU A 115 6.15 1.92 6.50
N GLU A 116 6.19 0.58 6.54
CA GLU A 116 7.02 -0.23 5.63
C GLU A 116 6.67 0.01 4.15
N MET A 117 5.38 -0.03 3.82
CA MET A 117 4.89 0.27 2.46
C MET A 117 5.27 1.68 2.02
N SER A 118 5.13 2.66 2.89
CA SER A 118 5.48 4.06 2.62
C SER A 118 6.95 4.24 2.25
N GLY A 119 7.86 3.62 3.01
CA GLY A 119 9.28 3.67 2.73
C GLY A 119 9.63 3.11 1.35
N ARG A 120 9.08 1.94 1.01
CA ARG A 120 9.33 1.29 -0.28
C ARG A 120 8.66 2.02 -1.46
N LEU A 121 7.46 2.55 -1.24
CA LEU A 121 6.71 3.29 -2.26
C LEU A 121 7.38 4.62 -2.64
N LEU A 122 8.04 5.31 -1.71
CA LEU A 122 8.78 6.54 -2.02
C LEU A 122 9.87 6.30 -3.09
N SER A 123 10.59 5.17 -2.98
CA SER A 123 11.61 4.74 -3.96
C SER A 123 11.03 4.43 -5.34
N CYS A 124 9.72 4.13 -5.41
CA CYS A 124 8.99 3.93 -6.66
C CYS A 124 8.46 5.27 -7.23
N ALA A 125 7.92 6.12 -6.36
CA ALA A 125 7.27 7.38 -6.70
C ALA A 125 8.25 8.51 -7.04
N TYR A 126 9.52 8.39 -6.66
CA TYR A 126 10.59 9.31 -7.01
C TYR A 126 11.73 8.59 -7.72
N ARG A 127 12.41 9.29 -8.62
CA ARG A 127 13.63 8.80 -9.27
C ARG A 127 14.84 9.07 -8.36
N ALA A 128 15.96 8.43 -8.65
CA ALA A 128 17.23 8.64 -7.93
C ALA A 128 17.69 10.11 -7.92
N ASN A 129 17.30 10.91 -8.92
CA ASN A 129 17.59 12.34 -8.99
C ASN A 129 16.60 13.22 -8.18
N GLY A 130 15.73 12.62 -7.36
CA GLY A 130 14.80 13.31 -6.47
C GLY A 130 13.54 13.85 -7.15
N PHE A 131 13.40 13.70 -8.48
CA PHE A 131 12.22 14.15 -9.21
C PHE A 131 11.10 13.11 -9.21
N PRO A 132 9.83 13.53 -9.29
CA PRO A 132 8.71 12.61 -9.26
C PRO A 132 8.66 11.68 -10.48
N ASN A 133 8.32 10.42 -10.25
CA ASN A 133 8.18 9.40 -11.28
C ASN A 133 6.76 9.43 -11.86
N LYS A 134 6.60 10.08 -13.03
CA LYS A 134 5.29 10.21 -13.70
C LYS A 134 4.58 8.87 -13.95
N TRP A 135 5.32 7.77 -14.12
CA TRP A 135 4.74 6.45 -14.39
C TRP A 135 4.09 5.82 -13.16
N TRP A 136 4.45 6.26 -11.96
CA TRP A 136 3.75 5.89 -10.72
C TRP A 136 2.67 6.91 -10.37
N LEU A 137 2.99 8.21 -10.46
CA LEU A 137 2.04 9.26 -10.10
C LEU A 137 0.84 9.39 -11.05
N ALA A 138 0.93 8.86 -12.29
CA ALA A 138 -0.21 8.78 -13.20
C ALA A 138 -1.40 8.00 -12.60
N PHE A 139 -1.15 7.12 -11.63
CA PHE A 139 -2.19 6.34 -10.94
C PHE A 139 -2.86 7.09 -9.78
N ALA A 140 -2.37 8.26 -9.37
CA ALA A 140 -2.92 9.03 -8.24
C ALA A 140 -4.40 9.43 -8.44
N LYS A 141 -4.84 9.60 -9.69
CA LYS A 141 -6.23 9.95 -10.04
C LYS A 141 -7.15 8.74 -10.21
N ARG A 142 -6.61 7.51 -10.16
CA ARG A 142 -7.41 6.29 -10.24
C ARG A 142 -8.07 6.01 -8.90
N LYS A 143 -9.25 5.40 -8.94
CA LYS A 143 -9.97 4.92 -7.76
C LYS A 143 -9.89 3.40 -7.74
N PHE A 144 -9.32 2.85 -6.67
CA PHE A 144 -9.34 1.41 -6.44
C PHE A 144 -10.72 0.97 -5.92
N MET A 145 -11.31 -0.10 -6.50
CA MET A 145 -12.64 -0.62 -6.12
C MET A 145 -13.78 0.42 -6.10
N ASN A 146 -13.65 1.51 -6.86
CA ASN A 146 -14.53 2.69 -6.82
C ASN A 146 -14.60 3.39 -5.44
N ILE A 147 -13.68 3.08 -4.53
CA ILE A 147 -13.60 3.73 -3.22
C ILE A 147 -13.17 5.18 -3.45
N VAL A 148 -13.93 6.11 -2.88
CA VAL A 148 -13.59 7.53 -2.89
C VAL A 148 -12.57 7.76 -1.80
N ILE A 149 -11.37 8.17 -2.20
CA ILE A 149 -10.36 8.70 -1.29
C ILE A 149 -10.79 10.15 -0.99
N LEU A 150 -11.23 10.39 0.24
CA LEU A 150 -11.57 11.72 0.76
C LEU A 150 -10.32 12.46 1.22
#